data_AF-A0AAP4BU17-F1
#
_entry.id   AF-A0AAP4BU17-F1
#
_cell.length_a   1.000
_cell.length_b   1.000
_cell.length_c   1.000
_cell.angle_alpha   90.00
_cell.angle_beta   90.00
_cell.angle_gamma   90.00
#
_symmetry.space_group_name_H-M   'P 1'
#
loop_
_entity.id
_entity.type
_entity.pdbx_description
1 polymer ?
#
loop_
_entity_poly.entity_id
_entity_poly.type
_entity_poly.pdbx_seq_one_letter_code
_entity_poly.pdbx_strand_id
1 'polypeptide(L)'
;MTATKQTNLSAIGMHFDNWQDAVEAAIATNQLMVTGEVRGGQLVQFNDTSGAQLNILAVEPFSTFVGFNSLSQTYAHVEMINDVLALCEIVDPSGAPLKTVTAHLAQGPLLADEPAQPWQQLTVAALADEASTSVDAEDWQHQHPETPLGAVESHGVAVISSGSGAQAPDASATFSGRVMQSTTLRNQLTGQEFHHVVLDSEFPLDVCIPAESLDKLPEKGEILHGAGTLTASILAPTGGCGCGSGGCGCGGHDHGSSAANSGGCGSGCGCGGH
;
A
#
# COMPACT_ATOMS: atom_id res chain seq x y z
N MET A 1 17.23 -29.83 -4.69
CA MET A 1 15.79 -29.52 -4.70
C MET A 1 15.71 -28.02 -4.67
N THR A 2 15.35 -27.39 -5.78
CA THR A 2 15.27 -25.92 -5.86
C THR A 2 14.01 -25.52 -5.11
N ALA A 3 14.15 -24.82 -3.98
CA ALA A 3 13.00 -24.29 -3.28
C ALA A 3 12.26 -23.32 -4.21
N THR A 4 10.95 -23.47 -4.32
CA THR A 4 10.10 -22.56 -5.07
C THR A 4 10.01 -21.26 -4.27
N LYS A 5 10.81 -20.26 -4.64
CA LYS A 5 10.70 -18.90 -4.11
C LYS A 5 9.25 -18.42 -4.26
N GLN A 6 8.68 -17.86 -3.21
CA GLN A 6 7.41 -17.14 -3.30
C GLN A 6 7.66 -15.84 -4.08
N THR A 7 6.98 -15.71 -5.23
CA THR A 7 7.24 -14.65 -6.22
C THR A 7 6.97 -13.25 -5.66
N ASN A 8 5.85 -13.06 -4.93
CA ASN A 8 5.52 -11.81 -4.26
C ASN A 8 6.57 -11.35 -3.22
N LEU A 9 7.14 -12.29 -2.46
CA LEU A 9 8.21 -11.99 -1.51
C LEU A 9 9.50 -11.55 -2.23
N SER A 10 9.81 -12.21 -3.34
CA SER A 10 11.01 -11.91 -4.13
C SER A 10 10.94 -10.57 -4.84
N ALA A 11 9.73 -10.12 -5.21
CA ALA A 11 9.50 -8.82 -5.84
C ALA A 11 10.00 -7.64 -5.00
N ILE A 12 10.06 -7.79 -3.67
CA ILE A 12 10.55 -6.77 -2.72
C ILE A 12 11.87 -7.18 -2.03
N GLY A 13 12.61 -8.10 -2.65
CA GLY A 13 13.90 -8.58 -2.13
C GLY A 13 13.81 -9.44 -0.87
N MET A 14 12.63 -9.92 -0.48
CA MET A 14 12.49 -10.88 0.62
C MET A 14 12.70 -12.32 0.11
N HIS A 15 13.93 -12.69 -0.27
CA HIS A 15 14.23 -14.03 -0.79
C HIS A 15 14.19 -15.12 0.30
N PHE A 16 12.98 -15.50 0.69
CA PHE A 16 12.70 -16.63 1.57
C PHE A 16 12.00 -17.75 0.80
N ASP A 17 12.28 -18.99 1.21
CA ASP A 17 11.67 -20.18 0.59
C ASP A 17 10.21 -20.37 1.02
N ASN A 18 9.84 -19.82 2.19
CA ASN A 18 8.50 -19.87 2.74
C ASN A 18 8.18 -18.62 3.58
N TRP A 19 6.90 -18.43 3.88
CA TRP A 19 6.42 -17.29 4.66
C TRP A 19 6.84 -17.34 6.12
N GLN A 20 7.02 -18.53 6.69
CA GLN A 20 7.40 -18.69 8.09
C GLN A 20 8.79 -18.09 8.35
N ASP A 21 9.76 -18.36 7.49
CA ASP A 21 11.12 -17.83 7.62
C ASP A 21 11.13 -16.29 7.50
N ALA A 22 10.32 -15.72 6.61
CA ALA A 22 10.17 -14.28 6.47
C ALA A 22 9.61 -13.64 7.74
N VAL A 23 8.57 -14.25 8.33
CA VAL A 23 7.95 -13.79 9.58
C VAL A 23 8.91 -13.93 10.76
N GLU A 24 9.61 -15.05 10.89
CA GLU A 24 10.61 -15.26 11.94
C GLU A 24 11.76 -14.24 11.85
N ALA A 25 12.25 -13.98 10.65
CA ALA A 25 13.27 -12.97 10.42
C ALA A 25 12.78 -11.57 10.83
N ALA A 26 11.55 -11.21 10.47
CA ALA A 26 10.94 -9.94 10.87
C ALA A 26 10.75 -9.84 12.39
N ILE A 27 10.29 -10.91 13.06
CA ILE A 27 10.18 -10.98 14.53
C ILE A 27 11.55 -10.74 15.19
N ALA A 28 12.61 -11.36 14.66
CA ALA A 28 13.96 -11.24 15.22
C ALA A 28 14.52 -9.80 15.20
N THR A 29 13.97 -8.91 14.37
CA THR A 29 14.37 -7.49 14.34
C THR A 29 13.87 -6.69 15.56
N ASN A 30 12.83 -7.17 16.26
CA ASN A 30 12.06 -6.40 17.25
C ASN A 30 11.49 -5.07 16.70
N GLN A 31 11.23 -4.98 15.40
CA GLN A 31 10.66 -3.79 14.73
C GLN A 31 9.20 -3.98 14.29
N LEU A 32 8.54 -5.03 14.80
CA LEU A 32 7.11 -5.25 14.55
C LEU A 32 6.27 -4.19 15.28
N MET A 33 5.27 -3.67 14.58
CA MET A 33 4.33 -2.68 15.10
C MET A 33 2.91 -3.17 14.88
N VAL A 34 2.05 -2.98 15.88
CA VAL A 34 0.61 -3.17 15.71
C VAL A 34 0.06 -1.95 14.98
N THR A 35 -0.50 -2.14 13.79
CA THR A 35 -1.04 -1.06 12.96
C THR A 35 -2.57 -0.99 12.99
N GLY A 36 -3.24 -2.08 13.32
CA GLY A 36 -4.69 -2.13 13.45
C GLY A 36 -5.16 -3.29 14.33
N GLU A 37 -6.43 -3.24 14.74
CA GLU A 37 -7.09 -4.28 15.53
C GLU A 37 -8.46 -4.61 14.91
N VAL A 38 -8.81 -5.89 14.81
CA VAL A 38 -10.12 -6.36 14.32
C VAL A 38 -10.53 -7.60 15.10
N ARG A 39 -11.79 -7.66 15.50
CA ARG A 39 -12.39 -8.84 16.15
C ARG A 39 -11.55 -9.43 17.29
N GLY A 40 -10.83 -8.58 18.03
CA GLY A 40 -10.00 -8.97 19.17
C GLY A 40 -8.60 -9.50 18.83
N GLY A 41 -8.18 -9.48 17.57
CA GLY A 41 -6.78 -9.68 17.20
C GLY A 41 -6.19 -8.48 16.47
N GLN A 42 -4.95 -8.64 16.02
CA GLN A 42 -4.08 -7.53 15.62
C GLN A 42 -3.58 -7.71 14.18
N LEU A 43 -3.56 -6.61 13.43
CA LEU A 43 -2.72 -6.48 12.24
C LEU A 43 -1.36 -5.99 12.69
N VAL A 44 -0.35 -6.82 12.48
CA VAL A 44 1.04 -6.53 12.81
C VAL A 44 1.80 -6.30 11.52
N GLN A 45 2.61 -5.23 11.49
CA GLN A 45 3.40 -4.85 10.33
C GLN A 45 4.88 -4.76 10.68
N PHE A 46 5.70 -5.25 9.75
CA PHE A 46 7.13 -4.94 9.66
C PHE A 46 7.34 -4.00 8.46
N ASN A 47 8.09 -2.92 8.67
CA ASN A 47 8.46 -1.98 7.63
C ASN A 47 9.99 -1.96 7.47
N ASP A 48 10.47 -2.37 6.30
CA ASP A 48 11.87 -2.27 5.94
C ASP A 48 12.19 -0.86 5.40
N THR A 49 13.40 -0.36 5.64
CA THR A 49 13.81 0.95 5.10
C THR A 49 13.87 1.01 3.57
N SER A 50 13.90 -0.14 2.89
CA SER A 50 13.76 -0.22 1.43
C SER A 50 12.35 0.02 0.92
N GLY A 51 11.36 0.18 1.82
CA GLY A 51 9.94 0.31 1.48
C GLY A 51 9.19 -1.02 1.45
N ALA A 52 9.89 -2.16 1.52
CA ALA A 52 9.28 -3.48 1.64
C ALA A 52 8.49 -3.62 2.96
N GLN A 53 7.29 -4.18 2.89
CA GLN A 53 6.42 -4.37 4.06
C GLN A 53 5.99 -5.83 4.19
N LEU A 54 5.87 -6.31 5.42
CA LEU A 54 5.27 -7.59 5.75
C LEU A 54 4.11 -7.34 6.72
N ASN A 55 2.92 -7.82 6.36
CA ASN A 55 1.68 -7.63 7.11
C ASN A 55 1.15 -8.99 7.58
N ILE A 56 0.81 -9.09 8.87
CA ILE A 56 0.38 -10.32 9.54
C ILE A 56 -0.93 -10.05 10.26
N LEU A 57 -2.02 -10.66 9.81
CA LEU A 57 -3.30 -10.65 10.51
C LEU A 57 -3.35 -11.81 11.50
N ALA A 58 -3.24 -11.49 12.78
CA ALA A 58 -3.19 -12.44 13.89
C ALA A 58 -4.59 -12.83 14.42
N VAL A 59 -5.59 -12.89 13.54
CA VAL A 59 -6.97 -13.30 13.86
C VAL A 59 -7.58 -14.03 12.66
N GLU A 60 -8.51 -14.93 12.92
CA GLU A 60 -9.18 -15.69 11.87
C GLU A 60 -10.08 -14.82 10.98
N PRO A 61 -10.05 -14.98 9.65
CA PRO A 61 -9.12 -15.84 8.89
C PRO A 61 -7.69 -15.29 8.89
N PHE A 62 -6.73 -16.09 9.38
CA PHE A 62 -5.33 -15.68 9.42
C PHE A 62 -4.84 -15.37 8.02
N SER A 63 -4.10 -14.27 7.88
CA SER A 63 -3.55 -13.84 6.60
C SER A 63 -2.16 -13.26 6.79
N THR A 64 -1.29 -13.51 5.81
CA THR A 64 0.02 -12.88 5.73
C THR A 64 0.24 -12.46 4.29
N PHE A 65 0.58 -11.20 4.10
CA PHE A 65 0.81 -10.63 2.79
C PHE A 65 1.92 -9.59 2.86
N VAL A 66 2.54 -9.34 1.72
CA VAL A 66 3.54 -8.29 1.59
C VAL A 66 2.93 -7.05 0.96
N GLY A 67 3.56 -5.91 1.20
CA GLY A 67 3.24 -4.64 0.56
C GLY A 67 4.51 -3.89 0.22
N PHE A 68 4.33 -2.75 -0.44
CA PHE A 68 5.41 -1.81 -0.71
C PHE A 68 4.95 -0.38 -0.42
N ASN A 69 5.82 0.41 0.21
CA ASN A 69 5.58 1.83 0.45
C ASN A 69 5.85 2.62 -0.84
N SER A 70 4.84 2.70 -1.71
CA SER A 70 4.97 3.35 -3.02
C SER A 70 5.29 4.85 -2.91
N LEU A 71 5.94 5.36 -3.94
CA LEU A 71 6.15 6.80 -4.13
C LEU A 71 4.95 7.45 -4.81
N SER A 72 4.27 6.73 -5.71
CA SER A 72 3.11 7.26 -6.42
C SER A 72 1.86 7.27 -5.54
N GLN A 73 1.10 8.36 -5.65
CA GLN A 73 -0.12 8.58 -4.90
C GLN A 73 -1.29 8.79 -5.86
N THR A 74 -2.43 8.25 -5.48
CA THR A 74 -3.71 8.44 -6.15
C THR A 74 -4.82 8.65 -5.11
N TYR A 75 -6.03 8.91 -5.57
CA TYR A 75 -7.22 8.94 -4.73
C TYR A 75 -8.14 7.79 -5.11
N ALA A 76 -8.79 7.18 -4.11
CA ALA A 76 -9.75 6.10 -4.35
C ALA A 76 -10.91 6.12 -3.35
N HIS A 77 -12.05 5.59 -3.78
CA HIS A 77 -13.06 5.05 -2.88
C HIS A 77 -12.65 3.62 -2.51
N VAL A 78 -12.53 3.32 -1.23
CA VAL A 78 -12.02 2.04 -0.72
C VAL A 78 -13.14 1.29 -0.02
N GLU A 79 -13.44 0.08 -0.48
CA GLU A 79 -14.40 -0.83 0.15
C GLU A 79 -13.70 -2.15 0.48
N MET A 80 -13.78 -2.60 1.73
CA MET A 80 -13.18 -3.87 2.11
C MET A 80 -14.04 -5.04 1.63
N ILE A 81 -13.42 -5.97 0.89
CA ILE A 81 -14.05 -7.24 0.48
C ILE A 81 -13.91 -8.27 1.60
N ASN A 82 -12.77 -8.25 2.28
CA ASN A 82 -12.49 -9.00 3.51
C ASN A 82 -11.46 -8.21 4.34
N ASP A 83 -10.87 -8.83 5.37
CA ASP A 83 -9.97 -8.12 6.29
C ASP A 83 -8.73 -7.48 5.67
N VAL A 84 -8.27 -8.03 4.55
CA VAL A 84 -6.99 -7.66 3.92
C VAL A 84 -7.13 -7.32 2.45
N LEU A 85 -8.25 -7.66 1.80
CA LEU A 85 -8.51 -7.38 0.39
C LEU A 85 -9.53 -6.26 0.27
N ALA A 86 -9.15 -5.21 -0.45
CA ALA A 86 -10.02 -4.07 -0.73
C ALA A 86 -10.34 -3.98 -2.23
N LEU A 87 -11.55 -3.53 -2.53
CA LEU A 87 -11.95 -2.97 -3.80
C LEU A 87 -11.63 -1.47 -3.78
N CYS A 88 -10.74 -1.04 -4.65
CA CYS A 88 -10.29 0.34 -4.77
C CYS A 88 -10.79 0.93 -6.09
N GLU A 89 -11.77 1.82 -6.04
CA GLU A 89 -12.20 2.62 -7.19
C GLU A 89 -11.37 3.90 -7.23
N ILE A 90 -10.35 3.90 -8.09
CA ILE A 90 -9.41 4.99 -8.29
C ILE A 90 -10.12 6.10 -9.07
N VAL A 91 -10.01 7.33 -8.57
CA VAL A 91 -10.69 8.51 -9.13
C VAL A 91 -9.71 9.59 -9.54
N ASP A 92 -10.12 10.39 -10.52
CA ASP A 92 -9.40 11.59 -10.92
C ASP A 92 -9.67 12.76 -9.95
N PRO A 93 -8.99 13.92 -10.10
CA PRO A 93 -9.22 15.09 -9.25
C PRO A 93 -10.64 15.67 -9.30
N SER A 94 -11.44 15.33 -10.31
CA SER A 94 -12.85 15.73 -10.42
C SER A 94 -13.80 14.75 -9.72
N GLY A 95 -13.30 13.59 -9.29
CA GLY A 95 -14.07 12.49 -8.72
C GLY A 95 -14.62 11.52 -9.76
N ALA A 96 -14.19 11.60 -11.02
CA ALA A 96 -14.59 10.63 -12.04
C ALA A 96 -13.78 9.34 -11.87
N PRO A 97 -14.41 8.15 -11.97
CA PRO A 97 -13.70 6.89 -11.85
C PRO A 97 -12.75 6.70 -13.03
N LEU A 98 -11.48 6.42 -12.72
CA LEU A 98 -10.43 6.05 -13.69
C LEU A 98 -10.39 4.54 -13.88
N LYS A 99 -10.29 3.80 -12.77
CA LYS A 99 -10.17 2.33 -12.78
C LYS A 99 -10.58 1.75 -11.44
N THR A 100 -11.13 0.54 -11.45
CA THR A 100 -11.37 -0.23 -10.24
C THR A 100 -10.39 -1.39 -10.20
N VAL A 101 -9.75 -1.60 -9.06
CA VAL A 101 -8.80 -2.71 -8.82
C VAL A 101 -9.04 -3.35 -7.46
N THR A 102 -8.72 -4.64 -7.33
CA THR A 102 -8.58 -5.28 -6.03
C THR A 102 -7.13 -5.27 -5.58
N ALA A 103 -6.88 -4.95 -4.31
CA ALA A 103 -5.53 -4.88 -3.76
C ALA A 103 -5.48 -5.36 -2.31
N HIS A 104 -4.34 -5.94 -1.91
CA HIS A 104 -4.06 -6.18 -0.51
C HIS A 104 -3.81 -4.84 0.19
N LEU A 105 -4.67 -4.49 1.14
CA LEU A 105 -4.63 -3.19 1.80
C LEU A 105 -3.83 -3.26 3.09
N ALA A 106 -2.64 -2.68 3.08
CA ALA A 106 -1.96 -2.26 4.29
C ALA A 106 -2.69 -1.01 4.83
N GLN A 107 -3.18 -1.09 6.06
CA GLN A 107 -3.95 -0.01 6.65
C GLN A 107 -3.50 0.25 8.09
N GLY A 108 -3.79 1.46 8.56
CA GLY A 108 -3.80 1.77 9.98
C GLY A 108 -4.98 1.05 10.66
N PRO A 109 -5.89 1.75 11.35
CA PRO A 109 -7.07 1.08 11.90
C PRO A 109 -7.76 0.23 10.82
N LEU A 110 -8.14 -1.00 11.16
CA LEU A 110 -8.71 -1.94 10.19
C LEU A 110 -10.10 -1.45 9.78
N LEU A 111 -10.29 -1.29 8.46
CA LEU A 111 -11.54 -0.83 7.87
C LEU A 111 -12.50 -1.97 7.51
N ALA A 112 -12.18 -3.22 7.88
CA ALA A 112 -12.92 -4.41 7.46
C ALA A 112 -14.42 -4.37 7.84
N ASP A 113 -14.72 -3.75 8.99
CA ASP A 113 -16.08 -3.60 9.52
C ASP A 113 -16.67 -2.19 9.26
N GLU A 114 -15.93 -1.34 8.55
CA GLU A 114 -16.32 0.04 8.25
C GLU A 114 -17.04 0.12 6.89
N PRO A 115 -17.94 1.10 6.70
CA PRO A 115 -18.52 1.34 5.39
C PRO A 115 -17.44 1.76 4.38
N ALA A 116 -17.80 1.76 3.09
CA ALA A 116 -16.92 2.27 2.04
C ALA A 116 -16.35 3.65 2.41
N GLN A 117 -15.03 3.78 2.34
CA GLN A 117 -14.28 4.96 2.70
C GLN A 117 -14.06 5.80 1.44
N PRO A 118 -14.75 6.93 1.28
CA PRO A 118 -14.61 7.73 0.08
C PRO A 118 -13.34 8.59 0.13
N TRP A 119 -12.79 8.93 -1.05
CA TRP A 119 -11.74 9.94 -1.20
C TRP A 119 -10.49 9.71 -0.32
N GLN A 120 -10.08 8.45 -0.19
CA GLN A 120 -8.86 8.10 0.51
C GLN A 120 -7.65 8.34 -0.38
N GLN A 121 -6.61 8.93 0.19
CA GLN A 121 -5.32 9.04 -0.46
C GLN A 121 -4.60 7.69 -0.36
N LEU A 122 -4.27 7.10 -1.50
CA LEU A 122 -3.80 5.73 -1.63
C LEU A 122 -2.45 5.70 -2.33
N THR A 123 -1.54 4.88 -1.84
CA THR A 123 -0.38 4.41 -2.60
C THR A 123 -0.68 3.02 -3.14
N VAL A 124 -0.36 2.74 -4.41
CA VAL A 124 -0.58 1.42 -5.02
C VAL A 124 0.73 0.91 -5.59
N ALA A 125 1.03 -0.36 -5.37
CA ALA A 125 2.17 -1.05 -5.96
C ALA A 125 1.77 -2.42 -6.50
N ALA A 126 2.30 -2.78 -7.67
CA ALA A 126 2.29 -4.15 -8.18
C ALA A 126 3.58 -4.87 -7.76
N LEU A 127 3.42 -6.04 -7.14
CA LEU A 127 4.51 -6.97 -6.88
C LEU A 127 4.55 -7.94 -8.05
N ALA A 128 5.50 -7.74 -8.97
CA ALA A 128 5.54 -8.46 -10.23
C ALA A 128 5.98 -9.91 -10.03
N ASP A 129 5.13 -10.83 -10.47
CA ASP A 129 5.48 -12.25 -10.64
C ASP A 129 6.27 -12.44 -11.94
N GLU A 130 5.89 -11.70 -12.97
CA GLU A 130 6.52 -11.64 -14.27
C GLU A 130 6.54 -10.20 -14.78
N ALA A 131 7.65 -9.82 -15.44
CA ALA A 131 7.79 -8.51 -16.03
C ALA A 131 8.71 -8.60 -17.26
N SER A 132 8.33 -7.88 -18.32
CA SER A 132 9.12 -7.73 -19.54
C SER A 132 9.11 -6.29 -20.02
N THR A 133 10.16 -5.91 -20.74
CA THR A 133 10.30 -4.58 -21.31
C THR A 133 10.22 -4.61 -22.83
N SER A 134 9.52 -3.66 -23.42
CA SER A 134 9.49 -3.40 -24.86
C SER A 134 9.92 -1.96 -25.15
N VAL A 135 10.73 -1.73 -26.17
CA VAL A 135 11.24 -0.38 -26.48
C VAL A 135 10.22 0.44 -27.28
N ASP A 136 9.49 -0.22 -28.18
CA ASP A 136 8.56 0.45 -29.09
C ASP A 136 7.11 0.25 -28.65
N ALA A 137 6.43 1.38 -28.39
CA ALA A 137 5.03 1.42 -28.00
C ALA A 137 4.09 0.97 -29.13
N GLU A 138 4.43 1.27 -30.39
CA GLU A 138 3.64 0.87 -31.56
C GLU A 138 3.71 -0.65 -31.75
N ASP A 139 4.92 -1.22 -31.66
CA ASP A 139 5.09 -2.68 -31.74
C ASP A 139 4.38 -3.39 -30.59
N TRP A 140 4.46 -2.85 -29.37
CA TRP A 140 3.75 -3.41 -28.22
C TRP A 140 2.23 -3.40 -28.44
N GLN A 141 1.67 -2.28 -28.90
CA GLN A 141 0.24 -2.14 -29.16
C GLN A 141 -0.23 -3.02 -30.31
N HIS A 142 0.60 -3.22 -31.34
CA HIS A 142 0.32 -4.18 -32.42
C HIS A 142 0.28 -5.63 -31.93
N GLN A 143 1.11 -5.98 -30.94
CA GLN A 143 1.10 -7.32 -30.33
C GLN A 143 -0.08 -7.51 -29.36
N HIS A 144 -0.62 -6.43 -28.80
CA HIS A 144 -1.71 -6.44 -27.82
C HIS A 144 -2.88 -5.56 -28.28
N PRO A 145 -3.56 -5.89 -29.40
CA PRO A 145 -4.58 -5.02 -29.99
C PRO A 145 -5.82 -4.82 -29.11
N GLU A 146 -6.08 -5.73 -28.16
CA GLU A 146 -7.24 -5.68 -27.27
C GLU A 146 -6.93 -4.99 -25.93
N THR A 147 -5.67 -4.68 -25.65
CA THR A 147 -5.24 -4.06 -24.38
C THR A 147 -4.58 -2.73 -24.67
N PRO A 148 -5.16 -1.59 -24.27
CA PRO A 148 -4.53 -0.30 -24.49
C PRO A 148 -3.25 -0.21 -23.66
N LEU A 149 -2.22 0.43 -24.22
CA LEU A 149 -1.00 0.74 -23.47
C LEU A 149 -1.35 1.58 -22.22
N GLY A 150 -0.88 1.12 -21.06
CA GLY A 150 -1.21 1.75 -19.77
C GLY A 150 -2.30 1.01 -18.99
N ALA A 151 -2.91 -0.02 -19.57
CA ALA A 151 -3.99 -0.77 -18.90
C ALA A 151 -3.50 -1.49 -17.63
N VAL A 152 -4.36 -1.51 -16.62
CA VAL A 152 -4.22 -2.30 -15.38
C VAL A 152 -5.46 -3.17 -15.19
N GLU A 153 -5.42 -4.43 -15.59
CA GLU A 153 -6.59 -5.32 -15.53
C GLU A 153 -6.56 -6.17 -14.24
N SER A 154 -7.56 -6.00 -13.39
CA SER A 154 -7.66 -6.69 -12.10
C SER A 154 -8.56 -7.94 -12.19
N HIS A 155 -8.00 -9.10 -11.87
CA HIS A 155 -8.73 -10.37 -11.89
C HIS A 155 -9.83 -10.39 -10.82
N GLY A 156 -9.55 -9.92 -9.60
CA GLY A 156 -10.54 -9.87 -8.53
C GLY A 156 -11.77 -9.03 -8.89
N VAL A 157 -11.60 -7.92 -9.62
CA VAL A 157 -12.72 -7.12 -10.13
C VAL A 157 -13.56 -7.90 -11.14
N ALA A 158 -12.93 -8.65 -12.04
CA ALA A 158 -13.65 -9.50 -12.99
C ALA A 158 -14.45 -10.61 -12.28
N VAL A 159 -13.87 -11.22 -11.23
CA VAL A 159 -14.55 -12.23 -10.41
C VAL A 159 -15.77 -11.64 -9.70
N ILE A 160 -15.63 -10.47 -9.07
CA ILE A 160 -16.74 -9.76 -8.41
C ILE A 160 -17.84 -9.42 -9.42
N SER A 161 -17.44 -8.86 -10.57
CA SER A 161 -18.37 -8.46 -11.64
C SER A 161 -19.12 -9.64 -12.25
N SER A 162 -18.54 -10.84 -12.25
CA SER A 162 -19.21 -12.05 -12.71
C SER A 162 -20.42 -12.43 -11.84
N GLY A 163 -20.42 -12.03 -10.56
CA GLY A 163 -21.49 -12.33 -9.60
C GLY A 163 -21.74 -13.82 -9.34
N SER A 164 -20.86 -14.71 -9.83
CA SER A 164 -21.11 -16.15 -9.84
C SER A 164 -20.88 -16.84 -8.48
N GLY A 165 -20.04 -16.23 -7.63
CA GLY A 165 -19.59 -16.83 -6.36
C GLY A 165 -18.75 -18.11 -6.53
N ALA A 166 -18.39 -18.48 -7.76
CA ALA A 166 -17.65 -19.71 -8.05
C ALA A 166 -16.16 -19.62 -7.71
N GLN A 167 -15.63 -18.40 -7.64
CA GLN A 167 -14.24 -18.09 -7.33
C GLN A 167 -14.21 -16.99 -6.28
N ALA A 168 -13.23 -17.04 -5.38
CA ALA A 168 -12.96 -15.95 -4.46
C ALA A 168 -12.12 -14.89 -5.19
N PRO A 169 -12.44 -13.59 -5.05
CA PRO A 169 -11.61 -12.54 -5.61
C PRO A 169 -10.23 -12.51 -4.94
N ASP A 170 -9.21 -12.18 -5.72
CA ASP A 170 -7.84 -12.00 -5.26
C ASP A 170 -7.32 -10.61 -5.66
N ALA A 171 -6.06 -10.33 -5.34
CA ALA A 171 -5.39 -9.08 -5.69
C ALA A 171 -4.54 -9.18 -6.97
N SER A 172 -4.72 -10.22 -7.80
CA SER A 172 -3.92 -10.40 -9.01
C SER A 172 -4.36 -9.42 -10.10
N ALA A 173 -3.38 -8.91 -10.84
CA ALA A 173 -3.60 -8.01 -11.96
C ALA A 173 -2.52 -8.18 -13.04
N THR A 174 -2.90 -7.85 -14.28
CA THR A 174 -1.94 -7.56 -15.34
C THR A 174 -1.79 -6.05 -15.48
N PHE A 175 -0.60 -5.60 -15.85
CA PHE A 175 -0.32 -4.18 -15.99
C PHE A 175 0.58 -3.93 -17.20
N SER A 176 0.44 -2.74 -17.75
CA SER A 176 1.36 -2.17 -18.74
C SER A 176 1.51 -0.68 -18.49
N GLY A 177 2.62 -0.10 -18.88
CA GLY A 177 2.82 1.34 -18.76
C GLY A 177 4.17 1.80 -19.26
N ARG A 178 4.30 3.12 -19.45
CA ARG A 178 5.58 3.74 -19.81
C ARG A 178 6.41 3.94 -18.56
N VAL A 179 7.67 3.53 -18.60
CA VAL A 179 8.61 3.72 -17.50
C VAL A 179 8.90 5.20 -17.32
N MET A 180 8.59 5.74 -16.15
CA MET A 180 8.85 7.13 -15.77
C MET A 180 10.16 7.26 -15.00
N GLN A 181 10.39 6.32 -14.08
CA GLN A 181 11.57 6.23 -13.25
C GLN A 181 11.84 4.76 -12.92
N SER A 182 13.11 4.41 -12.77
CA SER A 182 13.54 3.10 -12.32
C SER A 182 14.71 3.26 -11.34
N THR A 183 14.74 2.40 -10.33
CA THR A 183 15.83 2.34 -9.36
C THR A 183 16.00 0.93 -8.83
N THR A 184 17.20 0.61 -8.34
CA THR A 184 17.44 -0.65 -7.62
C THR A 184 17.48 -0.34 -6.14
N LEU A 185 16.63 -1.03 -5.39
CA LEU A 185 16.56 -0.96 -3.93
C LEU A 185 17.15 -2.22 -3.33
N ARG A 186 17.55 -2.15 -2.07
CA ARG A 186 18.11 -3.27 -1.32
C ARG A 186 17.38 -3.46 -0.02
N ASN A 187 16.70 -4.60 0.11
CA ASN A 187 16.00 -5.01 1.31
C ASN A 187 17.01 -5.18 2.46
N GLN A 188 16.82 -4.49 3.58
CA GLN A 188 17.80 -4.55 4.68
C GLN A 188 17.69 -5.84 5.49
N LEU A 189 16.49 -6.41 5.60
CA LEU A 189 16.27 -7.68 6.31
C LEU A 189 17.07 -8.82 5.67
N THR A 190 17.13 -8.89 4.34
CA THR A 190 17.78 -10.00 3.61
C THR A 190 19.08 -9.61 2.92
N GLY A 191 19.33 -8.31 2.76
CA GLY A 191 20.43 -7.78 1.97
C GLY A 191 20.30 -8.03 0.46
N GLN A 192 19.13 -8.41 -0.05
CA GLN A 192 18.90 -8.70 -1.47
C GLN A 192 18.39 -7.47 -2.23
N GLU A 193 18.73 -7.39 -3.50
CA GLU A 193 18.30 -6.31 -4.38
C GLU A 193 16.97 -6.65 -5.08
N PHE A 194 16.21 -5.61 -5.41
CA PHE A 194 15.03 -5.67 -6.25
C PHE A 194 14.90 -4.35 -7.03
N HIS A 195 14.18 -4.38 -8.15
CA HIS A 195 13.94 -3.19 -8.95
C HIS A 195 12.61 -2.55 -8.56
N HIS A 196 12.63 -1.24 -8.43
CA HIS A 196 11.46 -0.40 -8.23
C HIS A 196 11.30 0.51 -9.45
N VAL A 197 10.14 0.43 -10.09
CA VAL A 197 9.83 1.13 -11.32
C VAL A 197 8.53 1.90 -11.14
N VAL A 198 8.51 3.17 -11.51
CA VAL A 198 7.29 3.99 -11.54
C VAL A 198 6.79 4.02 -12.97
N LEU A 199 5.53 3.63 -13.18
CA LEU A 199 4.87 3.60 -14.47
C LEU A 199 3.84 4.72 -14.63
N ASP A 200 3.80 5.24 -15.85
CA ASP A 200 2.67 5.99 -16.39
C ASP A 200 1.69 4.98 -17.02
N SER A 201 0.62 4.70 -16.29
CA SER A 201 -0.49 3.79 -16.61
C SER A 201 -1.83 4.52 -16.40
N GLU A 202 -2.97 3.81 -16.45
CA GLU A 202 -4.32 4.38 -16.18
C GLU A 202 -4.37 5.21 -14.88
N PHE A 203 -3.52 4.86 -13.92
CA PHE A 203 -3.16 5.68 -12.77
C PHE A 203 -1.65 5.50 -12.49
N PRO A 204 -1.00 6.42 -11.76
CA PRO A 204 0.39 6.26 -11.35
C PRO A 204 0.59 4.97 -10.55
N LEU A 205 1.43 4.05 -11.06
CA LEU A 205 1.62 2.72 -10.48
C LEU A 205 3.10 2.46 -10.21
N ASP A 206 3.42 2.08 -8.97
CA ASP A 206 4.74 1.56 -8.64
C ASP A 206 4.78 0.05 -8.92
N VAL A 207 5.89 -0.46 -9.43
CA VAL A 207 6.10 -1.87 -9.70
C VAL A 207 7.40 -2.32 -9.06
N CYS A 208 7.32 -3.34 -8.22
CA CYS A 208 8.46 -4.00 -7.61
C CYS A 208 8.73 -5.31 -8.35
N ILE A 209 9.97 -5.54 -8.75
CA ILE A 209 10.38 -6.65 -9.62
C ILE A 209 11.60 -7.32 -9.00
N PRO A 210 11.66 -8.66 -8.92
CA PRO A 210 12.86 -9.35 -8.48
C PRO A 210 14.06 -8.95 -9.37
N ALA A 211 15.23 -8.72 -8.76
CA ALA A 211 16.41 -8.26 -9.52
C ALA A 211 16.85 -9.27 -10.58
N GLU A 212 16.58 -10.56 -10.38
CA GLU A 212 16.89 -11.61 -11.36
C GLU A 212 15.90 -11.71 -12.53
N SER A 213 14.74 -11.03 -12.46
CA SER A 213 13.70 -11.14 -13.50
C SER A 213 13.99 -10.28 -14.72
N LEU A 214 14.88 -9.30 -14.62
CA LEU A 214 15.28 -8.42 -15.71
C LEU A 214 16.80 -8.34 -15.81
N ASP A 215 17.35 -8.54 -17.01
CA ASP A 215 18.79 -8.45 -17.25
C ASP A 215 19.34 -7.02 -17.07
N LYS A 216 18.49 -6.02 -17.33
CA LYS A 216 18.81 -4.60 -17.18
C LYS A 216 17.65 -3.85 -16.52
N LEU A 217 18.00 -2.80 -15.78
CA LEU A 217 17.00 -1.88 -15.24
C LEU A 217 16.27 -1.17 -16.40
N PRO A 218 14.92 -1.13 -16.41
CA PRO A 218 14.16 -0.48 -17.48
C PRO A 218 14.51 0.99 -17.62
N GLU A 219 14.67 1.46 -18.86
CA GLU A 219 14.99 2.85 -19.15
C GLU A 219 13.73 3.71 -19.25
N LYS A 220 13.85 5.00 -18.90
CA LYS A 220 12.74 5.94 -19.03
C LYS A 220 12.21 5.98 -20.46
N GLY A 221 10.90 5.78 -20.61
CA GLY A 221 10.21 5.76 -21.91
C GLY A 221 10.03 4.36 -22.50
N GLU A 222 10.76 3.34 -22.02
CA GLU A 222 10.46 1.94 -22.36
C GLU A 222 9.07 1.56 -21.82
N ILE A 223 8.46 0.54 -22.41
CA ILE A 223 7.21 -0.05 -21.97
C ILE A 223 7.52 -1.21 -21.04
N LEU A 224 7.04 -1.14 -19.80
CA LEU A 224 7.02 -2.28 -18.89
C LEU A 224 5.63 -2.90 -18.93
N HIS A 225 5.56 -4.22 -18.98
CA HIS A 225 4.32 -4.98 -18.89
C HIS A 225 4.55 -6.30 -18.18
N GLY A 226 3.51 -6.84 -17.55
CA GLY A 226 3.62 -8.05 -16.77
C GLY A 226 2.36 -8.37 -15.99
N ALA A 227 2.52 -9.28 -15.03
CA ALA A 227 1.48 -9.68 -14.10
C ALA A 227 2.05 -9.74 -12.68
N GLY A 228 1.18 -9.52 -11.71
CA GLY A 228 1.57 -9.51 -10.32
C GLY A 228 0.41 -9.33 -9.37
N THR A 229 0.77 -9.14 -8.10
CA THR A 229 -0.20 -8.89 -7.02
C THR A 229 -0.22 -7.41 -6.68
N LEU A 230 -1.41 -6.79 -6.68
CA LEU A 230 -1.58 -5.41 -6.26
C LEU A 230 -1.64 -5.30 -4.73
N THR A 231 -0.92 -4.31 -4.24
CA THR A 231 -0.89 -3.93 -2.83
C THR A 231 -1.17 -2.45 -2.74
N ALA A 232 -1.84 -2.03 -1.70
CA ALA A 232 -2.19 -0.64 -1.50
C ALA A 232 -2.01 -0.24 -0.04
N SER A 233 -1.80 1.06 0.21
CA SER A 233 -1.75 1.61 1.55
C SER A 233 -2.47 2.95 1.64
N ILE A 234 -3.33 3.10 2.64
CA ILE A 234 -3.98 4.39 2.91
C ILE A 234 -2.99 5.28 3.63
N LEU A 235 -2.70 6.43 3.03
CA LEU A 235 -1.89 7.45 3.66
C LEU A 235 -2.72 8.14 4.74
N ALA A 236 -2.19 8.18 5.97
CA ALA A 236 -2.82 8.92 7.04
C ALA A 236 -2.98 10.39 6.63
N PRO A 237 -4.15 11.01 6.86
CA PRO A 237 -4.36 12.40 6.50
C PRO A 237 -3.30 13.26 7.21
N THR A 238 -2.57 14.05 6.43
CA THR A 238 -1.59 15.02 6.92
C THR A 238 -2.31 16.18 7.61
N GLY A 239 -2.87 15.92 8.79
CA GLY A 239 -3.70 16.88 9.54
C GLY A 239 -3.96 16.54 11.00
N GLY A 240 -3.41 15.44 11.54
CA GLY A 240 -3.53 15.09 12.95
C GLY A 240 -2.41 15.68 13.79
N CYS A 241 -2.63 16.81 14.46
CA CYS A 241 -1.79 17.24 15.57
C CYS A 241 -1.74 16.12 16.62
N GLY A 242 -0.53 15.70 17.00
CA GLY A 242 -0.31 14.69 18.00
C GLY A 242 -0.98 15.03 19.33
N CYS A 243 -1.96 14.21 19.70
CA CYS A 243 -2.42 14.09 21.08
C CYS A 243 -1.89 12.76 21.62
N GLY A 244 -0.59 12.74 21.93
CA GLY A 244 -0.08 11.79 22.89
C GLY A 244 -0.72 12.11 24.23
N SER A 245 -1.71 11.31 24.64
CA SER A 245 -2.28 11.33 25.99
C SER A 245 -1.28 10.68 26.97
N GLY A 246 -0.09 11.26 27.06
CA GLY A 246 0.91 11.00 28.07
C GLY A 246 0.94 12.16 29.06
N GLY A 247 0.25 11.96 30.19
CA GLY A 247 0.52 12.59 31.49
C GLY A 247 0.91 14.06 31.55
N CYS A 248 -0.08 14.94 31.70
CA CYS A 248 0.10 16.21 32.42
C CYS A 248 -0.59 16.08 33.78
N GLY A 249 0.15 15.56 34.76
CA GLY A 249 -0.17 15.71 36.17
C GLY A 249 0.17 17.12 36.62
N CYS A 250 -0.83 17.90 37.00
CA CYS A 250 -0.66 19.09 37.82
C CYS A 250 -1.61 18.96 39.03
N GLY A 251 -0.98 18.70 40.18
CA GLY A 251 -1.66 18.41 41.44
C GLY A 251 -2.44 19.60 42.00
N GLY A 252 -3.54 19.28 42.67
CA GLY A 252 -4.17 20.18 43.62
C GLY A 252 -3.36 20.22 44.90
N HIS A 253 -3.12 21.43 45.40
CA HIS A 253 -3.11 21.74 46.82
C HIS A 253 -3.46 23.21 47.01
N ASP A 254 -4.69 23.42 47.50
CA ASP A 254 -5.13 24.64 48.16
C ASP A 254 -4.20 24.95 49.33
N HIS A 255 -3.80 26.22 49.48
CA HIS A 255 -3.81 26.94 50.76
C HIS A 255 -3.44 28.42 50.55
N GLY A 256 -4.37 29.31 50.89
CA GLY A 256 -4.03 30.54 51.60
C GLY A 256 -4.19 31.87 50.86
N SER A 257 -5.03 32.71 51.46
CA SER A 257 -5.01 34.18 51.49
C SER A 257 -5.81 34.96 50.44
N SER A 258 -6.82 35.64 51.00
CA SER A 258 -7.59 36.75 50.45
C SER A 258 -6.73 37.98 50.17
N ALA A 259 -6.97 38.64 49.04
CA ALA A 259 -7.24 40.09 48.91
C ALA A 259 -6.88 40.61 47.50
N ALA A 260 -7.79 41.43 46.96
CA ALA A 260 -7.66 42.48 45.94
C ALA A 260 -6.32 42.62 45.19
N ASN A 261 -6.36 42.65 43.84
CA ASN A 261 -6.31 43.91 43.08
C ASN A 261 -6.45 43.66 41.57
N SER A 262 -6.90 44.70 40.88
CA SER A 262 -7.13 44.89 39.45
C SER A 262 -6.01 44.52 38.48
N GLY A 263 -6.39 44.07 37.28
CA GLY A 263 -5.62 44.27 36.04
C GLY A 263 -5.55 43.03 35.14
N GLY A 264 -6.24 43.05 34.00
CA GLY A 264 -6.14 41.98 33.00
C GLY A 264 -6.75 42.35 31.65
N CYS A 265 -5.91 42.84 30.75
CA CYS A 265 -6.06 42.78 29.29
C CYS A 265 -6.49 41.34 28.88
N GLY A 266 -7.27 41.06 27.85
CA GLY A 266 -7.58 41.76 26.61
C GLY A 266 -7.60 40.68 25.50
N SER A 267 -8.67 40.68 24.70
CA SER A 267 -8.83 39.96 23.42
C SER A 267 -8.95 38.42 23.52
N GLY A 268 -10.08 37.77 23.28
CA GLY A 268 -11.11 38.05 22.28
C GLY A 268 -10.89 37.13 21.07
N CYS A 269 -11.33 35.86 21.21
CA CYS A 269 -11.32 34.87 20.14
C CYS A 269 -12.22 35.33 18.97
N GLY A 270 -11.66 35.42 17.77
CA GLY A 270 -12.39 35.62 16.53
C GLY A 270 -12.12 34.46 15.58
N CYS A 271 -13.10 33.58 15.43
CA CYS A 271 -13.14 32.57 14.37
C CYS A 271 -13.80 33.19 13.12
N GLY A 272 -13.15 33.02 11.97
CA GLY A 272 -13.67 33.26 10.62
C GLY A 272 -12.53 32.92 9.65
N GLY A 273 -12.62 31.95 8.75
CA GLY A 273 -13.77 31.56 7.94
C GLY A 273 -13.58 32.15 6.55
N HIS A 274 -12.80 31.45 5.72
CA HIS A 274 -12.89 31.39 4.26
C HIS A 274 -12.11 30.17 3.78
#